data_AF-A0A2V9PVS6-F1
#
_entry.id   AF-A0A2V9PVS6-F1
#
_cell.length_a   1.000
_cell.length_b   1.000
_cell.length_c   1.000
_cell.angle_alpha   90.00
_cell.angle_beta   90.00
_cell.angle_gamma   90.00
#
_symmetry.space_group_name_H-M   'P 1'
#
loop_
_entity.id
_entity.type
_entity.pdbx_description
1 polymer ?
#
loop_
_entity_poly.entity_id
_entity_poly.type
_entity_poly.pdbx_seq_one_letter_code
_entity_poly.pdbx_strand_id
1 'polypeptide(L)'
;MFGRVQSSQLAQNPWFRMRLLPKGDLVARAVPVIMLLSYAYDVPVSPSPRLSPHPDWTIRDRYDIEGKATASTIIPGLQNSDSRSRLQQKIRGLLADRFRLATRVENKTVSVYALTVASSGAKLQKSAITDKDCTFDSDPKGCHNFVPGFGHPLNAKAIDMDDLAHYIANWTELPV
;
A
#
# COMPACT_ATOMS: atom_id res chain seq x y z
N MET A 1 -1.70 18.41 -9.78
CA MET A 1 -1.74 19.37 -8.64
C MET A 1 -2.41 18.66 -7.48
N PHE A 2 -1.67 18.39 -6.40
CA PHE A 2 -2.20 17.69 -5.22
C PHE A 2 -3.13 18.63 -4.43
N GLY A 3 -4.32 18.15 -4.05
CA GLY A 3 -5.35 18.98 -3.40
C GLY A 3 -5.08 19.22 -1.91
N ARG A 4 -6.15 19.23 -1.11
CA ARG A 4 -6.13 19.61 0.32
C ARG A 4 -5.44 18.52 1.15
N VAL A 5 -4.51 18.91 2.02
CA VAL A 5 -3.93 18.08 3.08
C VAL A 5 -4.21 18.80 4.40
N GLN A 6 -4.77 18.09 5.37
CA GLN A 6 -5.04 18.64 6.70
C GLN A 6 -4.86 17.55 7.77
N SER A 7 -4.52 17.95 9.00
CA SER A 7 -4.51 17.01 10.13
C SER A 7 -5.91 16.42 10.33
N SER A 8 -5.98 15.11 10.53
CA SER A 8 -7.27 14.44 10.70
C SER A 8 -7.83 14.72 12.09
N GLN A 9 -9.06 15.23 12.15
CA GLN A 9 -9.81 15.45 13.40
C GLN A 9 -10.50 14.17 13.90
N LEU A 10 -10.40 13.07 13.17
CA LEU A 10 -10.95 11.77 13.57
C LEU A 10 -10.14 11.22 14.75
N ALA A 11 -10.54 11.66 15.95
CA ALA A 11 -10.21 10.96 17.17
C ALA A 11 -10.76 9.52 17.06
N GLN A 12 -9.88 8.53 17.24
CA GLN A 12 -10.23 7.14 17.62
C GLN A 12 -10.71 6.16 16.54
N ASN A 13 -10.65 6.44 15.23
CA ASN A 13 -10.78 5.35 14.25
C ASN A 13 -9.38 4.75 13.94
N PRO A 14 -9.07 3.51 14.35
CA PRO A 14 -7.78 2.88 14.03
C PRO A 14 -7.65 2.59 12.54
N TRP A 15 -8.76 2.56 11.80
CA TRP A 15 -8.80 2.27 10.38
C TRP A 15 -8.56 3.54 9.57
N PHE A 16 -7.34 3.69 9.08
CA PHE A 16 -7.08 4.60 7.95
C PHE A 16 -7.70 4.01 6.69
N ARG A 17 -8.04 4.86 5.72
CA ARG A 17 -8.52 4.41 4.42
C ARG A 17 -7.89 5.24 3.31
N MET A 18 -7.35 4.57 2.31
CA MET A 18 -6.91 5.15 1.04
C MET A 18 -7.72 4.52 -0.08
N ARG A 19 -8.29 5.35 -0.97
CA ARG A 19 -9.07 4.87 -2.11
C ARG A 19 -8.76 5.67 -3.36
N LEU A 20 -8.68 4.99 -4.49
CA LEU A 20 -8.73 5.59 -5.82
C LEU A 20 -10.17 5.60 -6.32
N LEU A 21 -10.73 6.79 -6.57
CA LEU A 21 -12.08 6.94 -7.08
C LEU A 21 -12.15 6.65 -8.58
N PRO A 22 -13.34 6.35 -9.15
CA PRO A 22 -13.52 6.10 -10.58
C PRO A 22 -13.18 7.27 -11.52
N LYS A 23 -12.82 8.44 -10.99
CA LYS A 23 -12.28 9.59 -11.76
C LYS A 23 -10.76 9.76 -11.63
N GLY A 24 -10.10 8.87 -10.88
CA GLY A 24 -8.65 8.82 -10.68
C GLY A 24 -8.17 9.69 -9.51
N ASP A 25 -9.14 10.24 -8.77
CA ASP A 25 -8.91 11.02 -7.56
C ASP A 25 -8.48 10.08 -6.43
N LEU A 26 -7.41 10.46 -5.72
CA LEU A 26 -6.98 9.79 -4.50
C LEU A 26 -7.67 10.45 -3.31
N VAL A 27 -8.38 9.67 -2.52
CA VAL A 27 -8.91 10.11 -1.22
C VAL A 27 -8.28 9.26 -0.13
N ALA A 28 -7.57 9.90 0.79
CA ALA A 28 -7.08 9.26 2.00
C ALA A 28 -7.65 9.94 3.24
N ARG A 29 -8.05 9.15 4.23
CA ARG A 29 -8.62 9.62 5.50
C ARG A 29 -7.84 9.01 6.65
N ALA A 30 -7.48 9.86 7.61
CA ALA A 30 -6.72 9.49 8.82
C ALA A 30 -5.44 8.66 8.53
N VAL A 31 -4.79 8.91 7.39
CA VAL A 31 -3.62 8.13 6.97
C VAL A 31 -2.34 8.66 7.63
N PRO A 32 -1.53 7.81 8.29
CA PRO A 32 -0.21 8.21 8.74
C PRO A 32 0.77 8.22 7.55
N VAL A 33 1.75 9.12 7.60
CA VAL A 33 2.70 9.31 6.48
C VAL A 33 3.53 8.06 6.20
N ILE A 34 3.79 7.24 7.22
CA ILE A 34 4.51 5.97 7.05
C ILE A 34 3.80 5.01 6.07
N MET A 35 2.46 5.02 6.03
CA MET A 35 1.70 4.18 5.09
C MET A 35 1.78 4.71 3.66
N LEU A 36 1.85 6.05 3.48
CA LEU A 36 2.08 6.65 2.17
C LEU A 36 3.48 6.33 1.65
N LEU A 37 4.49 6.41 2.51
CA LEU A 37 5.87 6.06 2.19
C LEU A 37 6.00 4.59 1.79
N SER A 38 5.48 3.69 2.61
CA SER A 38 5.50 2.25 2.35
C SER A 38 4.87 1.91 1.01
N TYR A 39 3.67 2.42 0.74
CA TYR A 39 3.00 2.16 -0.53
C TYR A 39 3.75 2.77 -1.72
N ALA A 40 4.20 4.02 -1.60
CA ALA A 40 4.85 4.76 -2.68
C ALA A 40 6.19 4.16 -3.09
N TYR A 41 6.94 3.59 -2.15
CA TYR A 41 8.28 3.05 -2.38
C TYR A 41 8.34 1.52 -2.36
N ASP A 42 7.19 0.86 -2.17
CA ASP A 42 7.08 -0.61 -2.11
C ASP A 42 8.00 -1.22 -1.05
N VAL A 43 8.00 -0.58 0.12
CA VAL A 43 8.82 -0.99 1.26
C VAL A 43 7.93 -1.38 2.44
N PRO A 44 8.23 -2.48 3.14
CA PRO A 44 7.46 -2.90 4.30
C PRO A 44 7.52 -1.85 5.42
N VAL A 45 6.39 -1.64 6.10
CA VAL A 45 6.34 -0.90 7.37
C VAL A 45 6.79 -1.79 8.52
N SER A 46 7.48 -1.18 9.49
CA SER A 46 7.85 -1.68 10.83
C SER A 46 7.52 -3.16 11.15
N PRO A 47 8.50 -4.01 11.52
CA PRO A 47 9.88 -3.68 11.93
C PRO A 47 10.92 -3.81 10.80
N SER A 48 10.70 -3.19 9.63
CA SER A 48 11.69 -3.25 8.54
C SER A 48 12.73 -2.13 8.60
N PRO A 49 14.04 -2.44 8.44
CA PRO A 49 15.08 -1.41 8.31
C PRO A 49 15.09 -0.74 6.92
N ARG A 50 14.30 -1.23 5.95
CA ARG A 50 14.29 -0.74 4.55
C ARG A 50 13.77 0.69 4.41
N LEU A 51 13.01 1.17 5.40
CA LEU A 51 12.54 2.54 5.48
C LEU A 51 13.05 3.15 6.80
N SER A 52 14.31 3.53 6.86
CA SER A 52 14.93 4.12 8.05
C SER A 52 16.09 5.06 7.69
N PRO A 53 16.39 6.07 8.52
CA PRO A 53 15.59 6.56 9.65
C PRO A 53 14.36 7.35 9.18
N HIS A 54 13.32 7.44 10.02
CA HIS A 54 12.18 8.35 9.82
C HIS A 54 11.78 9.01 11.15
N PRO A 55 11.27 10.25 11.14
CA PRO A 55 10.77 10.88 12.36
C PRO A 55 9.53 10.18 12.94
N ASP A 56 9.37 10.15 14.27
CA ASP A 56 8.23 9.46 14.93
C ASP A 56 6.84 9.97 14.49
N TRP A 57 6.76 11.25 14.14
CA TRP A 57 5.51 11.85 13.68
C TRP A 57 4.96 11.18 12.41
N THR A 58 5.81 10.54 11.59
CA THR A 58 5.35 9.84 10.38
C THR A 58 4.48 8.63 10.72
N ILE A 59 4.63 8.06 11.92
CA ILE A 59 3.81 6.95 12.44
C ILE A 59 2.61 7.49 13.20
N ARG A 60 2.83 8.49 14.07
CA ARG A 60 1.82 8.97 15.03
C ARG A 60 0.77 9.87 14.38
N ASP A 61 1.20 10.83 13.56
CA ASP A 61 0.34 11.90 13.08
C ASP A 61 -0.43 11.42 11.84
N ARG A 62 -1.71 11.81 11.76
CA ARG A 62 -2.65 11.34 10.73
C ARG A 62 -3.18 12.51 9.91
N TYR A 63 -3.32 12.28 8.61
CA TYR A 63 -3.74 13.30 7.66
C TYR A 63 -4.93 12.84 6.82
N ASP A 64 -5.80 13.80 6.50
CA ASP A 64 -6.77 13.66 5.43
C ASP A 64 -6.19 14.29 4.16
N ILE A 65 -6.27 13.56 3.05
CA ILE A 65 -5.66 13.94 1.78
C ILE A 65 -6.71 13.78 0.68
N GLU A 66 -6.91 14.85 -0.09
CA GLU A 66 -7.71 14.82 -1.31
C GLU A 66 -6.81 15.21 -2.49
N GLY A 67 -6.47 14.24 -3.34
CA GLY A 67 -5.67 14.43 -4.54
C GLY A 67 -6.54 14.31 -5.78
N LYS A 68 -6.66 15.37 -6.58
CA LYS A 68 -7.38 15.30 -7.85
C LYS A 68 -6.57 14.54 -8.91
N ALA A 69 -7.22 13.72 -9.71
CA ALA A 69 -6.68 13.22 -10.95
C ALA A 69 -6.51 14.37 -11.94
N THR A 70 -5.34 14.46 -12.56
CA THR A 70 -5.24 15.10 -13.87
C THR A 70 -5.79 14.12 -14.91
N ALA A 71 -6.36 14.63 -16.00
CA ALA A 71 -7.15 13.88 -16.99
C ALA A 71 -6.49 12.63 -17.61
N SER A 72 -5.19 12.41 -17.36
CA SER A 72 -4.41 11.27 -17.84
C SER A 72 -4.44 10.02 -16.93
N THR A 73 -5.23 10.00 -15.86
CA THR A 73 -5.11 8.93 -14.83
C THR A 73 -5.97 7.70 -15.10
N ILE A 74 -7.07 7.82 -15.83
CA ILE A 74 -7.91 6.66 -16.14
C ILE A 74 -7.90 6.47 -17.65
N ILE A 75 -7.18 5.44 -18.07
CA ILE A 75 -7.41 4.85 -19.38
C ILE A 75 -8.19 3.57 -19.08
N PRO A 76 -9.45 3.45 -19.53
CA PRO A 76 -10.18 2.19 -19.46
C PRO A 76 -9.34 1.09 -20.11
N GLY A 77 -9.05 0.00 -19.38
CA GLY A 77 -8.26 -1.13 -19.88
C GLY A 77 -6.77 -1.12 -19.51
N LEU A 78 -6.30 -0.20 -18.67
CA LEU A 78 -4.94 -0.28 -18.10
C LEU A 78 -4.81 -1.51 -17.18
N GLN A 79 -3.68 -2.21 -17.25
CA GLN A 79 -3.39 -3.33 -16.34
C GLN A 79 -3.22 -2.80 -14.90
N ASN A 80 -3.48 -3.65 -13.90
CA ASN A 80 -3.41 -3.25 -12.48
C ASN A 80 -2.01 -2.79 -12.07
N SER A 81 -0.96 -3.40 -12.63
CA SER A 81 0.44 -2.99 -12.44
C SER A 81 0.70 -1.55 -12.88
N ASP A 82 0.14 -1.14 -14.02
CA ASP A 82 0.26 0.24 -14.52
C ASP A 82 -0.50 1.23 -13.64
N SER A 83 -1.67 0.82 -13.13
CA SER A 83 -2.48 1.64 -12.22
C SER A 83 -1.79 1.83 -10.86
N ARG A 84 -1.18 0.76 -10.30
CA ARG A 84 -0.38 0.80 -9.07
C ARG A 84 0.82 1.72 -9.25
N SER A 85 1.61 1.52 -10.31
CA SER A 85 2.80 2.34 -10.60
C SER A 85 2.47 3.83 -10.72
N ARG A 86 1.39 4.18 -11.43
CA ARG A 86 0.93 5.58 -11.53
C ARG A 86 0.48 6.15 -10.20
N LEU A 87 -0.22 5.36 -9.38
CA LEU A 87 -0.63 5.81 -8.05
C LEU A 87 0.60 6.03 -7.13
N GLN A 88 1.57 5.12 -7.16
CA GLN A 88 2.84 5.28 -6.45
C GLN A 88 3.55 6.59 -6.86
N GLN A 89 3.66 6.86 -8.17
CA GLN A 89 4.25 8.11 -8.67
C GLN A 89 3.50 9.36 -8.15
N LYS A 90 2.18 9.32 -8.11
CA LYS A 90 1.39 10.43 -7.55
C LYS A 90 1.67 10.62 -6.05
N ILE A 91 1.68 9.54 -5.28
CA ILE A 91 1.95 9.63 -3.84
C ILE A 91 3.38 10.15 -3.60
N ARG A 92 4.38 9.74 -4.40
CA ARG A 92 5.73 10.31 -4.35
C ARG A 92 5.73 11.81 -4.57
N GLY A 93 5.02 12.30 -5.59
CA GLY A 93 4.88 13.74 -5.84
C GLY A 93 4.20 14.48 -4.70
N LEU A 94 3.15 13.89 -4.11
CA LEU A 94 2.45 14.47 -2.95
C LEU A 94 3.38 14.58 -1.74
N LEU A 95 4.16 13.54 -1.47
CA LEU A 95 5.14 13.51 -0.38
C LEU A 95 6.23 14.57 -0.58
N ALA A 96 6.73 14.72 -1.81
CA ALA A 96 7.71 15.76 -2.15
C ALA A 96 7.12 17.18 -1.99
N ASP A 97 5.92 17.42 -2.48
CA ASP A 97 5.32 18.76 -2.51
C ASP A 97 4.81 19.21 -1.13
N ARG A 98 4.11 18.33 -0.42
CA ARG A 98 3.37 18.67 0.82
C ARG A 98 4.16 18.38 2.09
N PHE A 99 4.96 17.32 2.08
CA PHE A 99 5.77 16.91 3.22
C PHE A 99 7.25 17.23 3.05
N ARG A 100 7.63 17.84 1.91
CA ARG A 100 9.03 18.16 1.57
C ARG A 100 9.95 16.95 1.71
N LEU A 101 9.44 15.77 1.36
CA LEU A 101 10.17 14.52 1.48
C LEU A 101 11.43 14.55 0.62
N ALA A 102 12.57 14.30 1.26
CA ALA A 102 13.82 13.95 0.60
C ALA A 102 14.18 12.52 0.99
N THR A 103 14.50 11.68 0.00
CA THR A 103 14.93 10.30 0.23
C THR A 103 16.30 10.06 -0.34
N ARG A 104 17.02 9.11 0.26
CA ARG A 104 18.27 8.58 -0.25
C ARG A 104 18.13 7.07 -0.38
N VAL A 105 18.56 6.54 -1.52
CA VAL A 105 18.65 5.09 -1.72
C VAL A 105 20.02 4.63 -1.24
N GLU A 106 20.04 3.60 -0.40
CA GLU A 106 21.26 2.94 0.07
C GLU A 106 21.22 1.48 -0.36
N ASN A 107 22.32 1.00 -0.94
CA ASN A 107 22.48 -0.40 -1.29
C ASN A 107 23.09 -1.13 -0.10
N LYS A 108 22.40 -2.16 0.41
CA LYS A 108 22.85 -2.99 1.54
C LYS A 108 22.66 -4.45 1.18
N THR A 109 23.64 -5.27 1.52
CA THR A 109 23.50 -6.73 1.46
C THR A 109 22.73 -7.21 2.68
N VAL A 110 21.62 -7.90 2.45
CA VAL A 110 20.75 -8.45 3.51
C VAL A 110 20.36 -9.88 3.16
N SER A 111 20.13 -10.70 4.19
CA SER A 111 19.50 -12.01 4.01
C SER A 111 18.04 -11.83 3.57
N VAL A 112 17.58 -12.68 2.67
CA VAL A 112 16.20 -12.67 2.17
C VAL A 112 15.66 -14.10 2.07
N TYR A 113 14.34 -14.23 2.18
CA TYR A 113 13.64 -15.48 1.90
C TYR A 113 13.18 -15.52 0.44
N ALA A 114 13.24 -16.71 -0.16
CA ALA A 114 12.66 -16.98 -1.48
C ALA A 114 11.34 -17.71 -1.31
N LEU A 115 10.23 -17.08 -1.70
CA LEU A 115 8.95 -17.75 -1.83
C LEU A 115 8.96 -18.59 -3.11
N THR A 116 8.81 -19.92 -2.97
CA THR A 116 8.83 -20.86 -4.10
C THR A 116 7.57 -21.71 -4.12
N VAL A 117 7.16 -22.14 -5.31
CA VAL A 117 6.02 -23.04 -5.49
C VAL A 117 6.49 -24.48 -5.23
N ALA A 118 5.83 -25.17 -4.31
CA ALA A 118 6.10 -26.58 -4.04
C ALA A 118 5.81 -27.45 -5.27
N SER A 119 6.42 -28.64 -5.33
CA SER A 119 6.23 -29.60 -6.43
C SER A 119 4.77 -29.99 -6.69
N SER A 120 3.93 -29.97 -5.66
CA SER A 120 2.49 -30.20 -5.78
C SER A 120 1.69 -29.04 -6.40
N GLY A 121 2.36 -27.95 -6.79
CA GLY A 121 1.72 -26.72 -7.28
C GLY A 121 1.10 -25.85 -6.19
N ALA A 122 0.58 -24.69 -6.61
CA ALA A 122 -0.16 -23.78 -5.74
C ALA A 122 -1.57 -24.34 -5.45
N LYS A 123 -1.94 -24.44 -4.17
CA LYS A 123 -3.26 -24.91 -3.71
C LYS A 123 -4.25 -23.76 -3.49
N LEU A 124 -4.20 -22.74 -4.35
CA LEU A 124 -5.07 -21.56 -4.27
C LEU A 124 -6.19 -21.66 -5.31
N GLN A 125 -7.38 -21.16 -4.96
CA GLN A 125 -8.50 -21.07 -5.89
C GLN A 125 -8.35 -19.85 -6.79
N LYS A 126 -8.63 -20.01 -8.09
CA LYS A 126 -8.67 -18.87 -9.01
C LYS A 126 -9.78 -17.91 -8.59
N SER A 127 -9.44 -16.62 -8.47
CA SER A 127 -10.41 -15.58 -8.14
C SER A 127 -11.50 -15.47 -9.20
N ALA A 128 -12.76 -15.33 -8.76
CA ALA A 128 -13.88 -14.95 -9.61
C ALA A 128 -13.89 -13.45 -9.92
N ILE A 129 -13.24 -12.63 -9.08
CA ILE A 129 -13.04 -11.20 -9.30
C ILE A 129 -11.84 -11.05 -10.22
N THR A 130 -12.02 -10.33 -11.33
CA THR A 130 -10.93 -10.02 -12.24
C THR A 130 -10.32 -8.66 -11.91
N ASP A 131 -9.09 -8.44 -12.34
CA ASP A 131 -8.35 -7.19 -12.12
C ASP A 131 -9.13 -5.94 -12.52
N LYS A 132 -9.93 -6.01 -13.59
CA LYS A 132 -10.76 -4.90 -14.08
C LYS A 132 -11.87 -4.50 -13.11
N ASP A 133 -12.29 -5.43 -12.26
CA ASP A 133 -13.33 -5.23 -11.25
C ASP A 133 -12.74 -4.77 -9.92
N CYS A 134 -11.41 -4.75 -9.79
CA CYS A 134 -10.72 -4.28 -8.61
C CYS A 134 -10.39 -2.80 -8.72
N THR A 135 -10.66 -2.07 -7.64
CA THR A 135 -10.21 -0.69 -7.46
C THR A 135 -9.31 -0.62 -6.25
N PHE A 136 -8.33 0.27 -6.28
CA PHE A 136 -7.48 0.47 -5.11
C PHE A 136 -8.32 1.07 -3.96
N ASP A 137 -8.57 0.26 -2.94
CA ASP A 137 -9.21 0.64 -1.68
C ASP A 137 -8.49 -0.14 -0.57
N SER A 138 -7.91 0.56 0.40
CA SER A 138 -7.24 -0.08 1.54
C SER A 138 -8.22 -0.59 2.61
N ASP A 139 -9.49 -0.72 2.26
CA ASP A 139 -10.48 -1.42 3.05
C ASP A 139 -10.05 -2.89 3.22
N PRO A 140 -10.08 -3.47 4.44
CA PRO A 140 -9.72 -4.86 4.67
C PRO A 140 -10.51 -5.87 3.81
N LYS A 141 -11.69 -5.49 3.31
CA LYS A 141 -12.52 -6.33 2.43
C LYS A 141 -12.28 -6.09 0.94
N GLY A 142 -11.39 -5.15 0.58
CA GLY A 142 -11.03 -4.82 -0.80
C GLY A 142 -10.18 -5.89 -1.49
N CYS A 143 -9.99 -5.76 -2.80
CA CYS A 143 -9.04 -6.58 -3.55
C CYS A 143 -7.60 -6.32 -3.10
N HIS A 144 -6.68 -7.27 -3.30
CA HIS A 144 -5.24 -7.06 -3.05
C HIS A 144 -4.92 -6.62 -1.61
N ASN A 145 -5.80 -6.93 -0.65
CA ASN A 145 -5.59 -6.66 0.76
C ASN A 145 -5.81 -7.94 1.57
N PHE A 146 -4.85 -8.22 2.46
CA PHE A 146 -5.07 -9.17 3.54
C PHE A 146 -5.82 -8.47 4.67
N VAL A 147 -6.80 -9.15 5.24
CA VAL A 147 -7.46 -8.70 6.47
C VAL A 147 -6.39 -8.63 7.58
N PRO A 148 -6.16 -7.47 8.21
CA PRO A 148 -5.17 -7.36 9.27
C PRO A 148 -5.53 -8.25 10.49
N GLY A 149 -4.56 -9.00 11.01
CA GLY A 149 -4.72 -9.92 12.14
C GLY A 149 -3.50 -10.82 12.30
N PHE A 150 -3.29 -11.39 13.49
CA PHE A 150 -2.11 -12.21 13.84
C PHE A 150 -2.19 -13.64 13.29
N GLY A 151 -2.20 -13.78 11.97
CA GLY A 151 -1.54 -14.91 11.34
C GLY A 151 -2.42 -15.96 10.69
N HIS A 152 -3.51 -16.45 11.29
CA HIS A 152 -4.22 -17.60 10.71
C HIS A 152 -5.72 -17.65 11.06
N PRO A 153 -6.61 -17.96 10.10
CA PRO A 153 -6.35 -18.12 8.67
C PRO A 153 -6.09 -16.78 7.97
N LEU A 154 -5.20 -16.78 6.97
CA LEU A 154 -4.99 -15.64 6.08
C LEU A 154 -6.25 -15.45 5.23
N ASN A 155 -6.91 -14.30 5.39
CA ASN A 155 -8.11 -13.95 4.64
C ASN A 155 -7.80 -12.81 3.68
N ALA A 156 -8.02 -13.03 2.40
CA ALA A 156 -7.86 -12.02 1.35
C ALA A 156 -8.77 -12.33 0.16
N LYS A 157 -8.95 -11.34 -0.73
CA LYS A 157 -9.73 -11.48 -1.96
C LYS A 157 -8.92 -10.96 -3.14
N ALA A 158 -8.97 -11.68 -4.26
CA ALA A 158 -8.34 -11.28 -5.51
C ALA A 158 -6.88 -10.83 -5.30
N ILE A 159 -6.09 -11.68 -4.63
CA ILE A 159 -4.66 -11.45 -4.41
C ILE A 159 -3.84 -12.20 -5.46
N ASP A 160 -2.64 -11.70 -5.72
CA ASP A 160 -1.60 -12.42 -6.46
C ASP A 160 -0.45 -12.85 -5.53
N MET A 161 0.61 -13.44 -6.11
CA MET A 161 1.78 -13.87 -5.35
C MET A 161 2.63 -12.71 -4.84
N ASP A 162 2.57 -11.54 -5.48
CA ASP A 162 3.29 -10.35 -5.02
C ASP A 162 2.63 -9.81 -3.74
N ASP A 163 1.29 -9.79 -3.67
CA ASP A 163 0.55 -9.43 -2.46
C ASP A 163 0.91 -10.37 -1.30
N LEU A 164 0.92 -11.68 -1.56
CA LEU A 164 1.25 -12.68 -0.54
C LEU A 164 2.68 -12.50 -0.04
N ALA A 165 3.65 -12.36 -0.94
CA ALA A 165 5.05 -12.14 -0.60
C ALA A 165 5.24 -10.87 0.25
N HIS A 166 4.59 -9.77 -0.13
CA HIS A 166 4.60 -8.52 0.63
C HIS A 166 4.03 -8.70 2.04
N TYR A 167 2.90 -9.40 2.17
CA TYR A 167 2.26 -9.59 3.46
C TYR A 167 3.13 -10.43 4.39
N ILE A 168 3.61 -11.59 3.93
CA ILE A 168 4.37 -12.52 4.80
C ILE A 168 5.78 -12.01 5.13
N ALA A 169 6.38 -11.15 4.30
CA ALA A 169 7.73 -10.63 4.53
C ALA A 169 7.89 -9.88 5.87
N ASN A 170 6.81 -9.36 6.44
CA ASN A 170 6.83 -8.74 7.77
C ASN A 170 6.85 -9.74 8.94
N TRP A 171 6.56 -11.02 8.67
CA TRP A 171 6.34 -12.05 9.69
C TRP A 171 7.29 -13.23 9.57
N THR A 172 8.17 -13.28 8.56
CA THR A 172 9.06 -14.43 8.30
C THR A 172 10.04 -14.75 9.42
N GLU A 173 10.37 -13.76 10.26
CA GLU A 173 11.29 -13.89 11.38
C GLU A 173 10.58 -14.15 12.72
N LEU A 174 9.23 -14.17 12.71
CA LEU A 174 8.43 -14.39 13.91
C LEU A 174 8.10 -15.88 14.07
N PRO A 175 8.11 -16.42 15.31
CA PRO A 175 7.74 -17.80 15.55
C PRO A 175 6.27 -18.04 15.16
N VAL A 176 6.01 -19.23 14.59
CA VAL A 176 4.68 -19.72 14.20
C VAL A 176 4.02 -20.46 15.35
#